data_AF-G1QBT7-F1
#
_entry.id   AF-G1QBT7-F1
#
_cell.length_a   1.000
_cell.length_b   1.000
_cell.length_c   1.000
_cell.angle_alpha   90.00
_cell.angle_beta   90.00
_cell.angle_gamma   90.00
#
_symmetry.space_group_name_H-M   'P 1'
#
loop_
_entity.id
_entity.type
_entity.pdbx_description
1 polymer ?
#
loop_
_entity_poly.entity_id
_entity_poly.type
_entity_poly.pdbx_seq_one_letter_code
_entity_poly.pdbx_strand_id
1 'polypeptide(L)'
;RKSFQEIYQSDSEGWKTSKDLRSNLGNLESELLFLNTLTGINIRKYSKKIENLTSTEMTERRIKKVLQRHKLSGNCHMITFQVEFQILEFQNKENLSSIITDLNIIMESTAYSELSEFVSRAEERRDLFMFFRSLHFFVEWCEYRKRTFKHFK
;
A
#
# COMPACT_ATOMS: atom_id res chain seq x y z
N ARG A 1 -58.40 -6.21 -29.83
CA ARG A 1 -58.02 -7.00 -28.63
C ARG A 1 -56.56 -7.41 -28.83
N LYS A 2 -55.56 -6.67 -28.31
CA LYS A 2 -54.99 -6.83 -26.94
C LYS A 2 -54.93 -8.31 -26.54
N SER A 3 -53.84 -8.93 -26.12
CA SER A 3 -52.43 -8.59 -25.88
C SER A 3 -51.94 -9.77 -25.03
N PHE A 4 -50.78 -10.38 -25.27
CA PHE A 4 -49.96 -10.94 -24.19
C PHE A 4 -48.51 -10.95 -24.68
N GLN A 5 -47.86 -9.82 -24.44
CA GLN A 5 -46.42 -9.65 -24.59
C GLN A 5 -45.69 -10.50 -23.55
N GLU A 6 -44.54 -10.98 -24.01
CA GLU A 6 -43.52 -11.75 -23.32
C GLU A 6 -43.21 -11.22 -21.91
N ILE A 7 -43.18 -12.17 -20.97
CA ILE A 7 -42.60 -11.99 -19.65
C ILE A 7 -41.10 -12.24 -19.77
N TYR A 8 -40.34 -11.16 -19.53
CA TYR A 8 -39.04 -11.11 -18.87
C TYR A 8 -37.89 -11.99 -19.42
N GLN A 9 -37.00 -11.37 -20.19
CA GLN A 9 -35.56 -11.65 -20.14
C GLN A 9 -34.78 -10.34 -20.29
N SER A 10 -34.60 -9.60 -19.20
CA SER A 10 -33.71 -8.43 -19.17
C SER A 10 -32.74 -8.41 -17.99
N ASP A 11 -32.56 -9.52 -17.26
CA ASP A 11 -31.73 -9.57 -16.04
C ASP A 11 -30.49 -10.49 -16.13
N SER A 12 -30.14 -11.06 -17.29
CA SER A 12 -29.08 -12.11 -17.32
C SER A 12 -27.64 -11.58 -17.43
N GLU A 13 -27.42 -10.38 -17.96
CA GLU A 13 -26.06 -9.83 -18.15
C GLU A 13 -25.47 -9.19 -16.89
N GLY A 14 -26.29 -8.55 -16.05
CA GLY A 14 -25.84 -7.93 -14.79
C GLY A 14 -25.42 -8.95 -13.73
N TRP A 15 -25.96 -10.17 -13.78
CA TRP A 15 -25.67 -11.21 -12.79
C TRP A 15 -24.36 -11.96 -13.05
N LYS A 16 -23.92 -12.07 -14.32
CA LYS A 16 -22.61 -12.66 -14.66
C LYS A 16 -21.47 -11.74 -14.26
N THR A 17 -21.55 -10.46 -14.62
CA THR A 17 -20.57 -9.43 -14.23
C THR A 17 -20.47 -9.27 -12.71
N SER A 18 -21.59 -9.33 -11.99
CA SER A 18 -21.60 -9.29 -10.52
C SER A 18 -20.94 -10.53 -9.88
N LYS A 19 -21.18 -11.73 -10.43
CA LYS A 19 -20.50 -12.95 -9.99
C LYS A 19 -18.99 -12.90 -10.21
N ASP A 20 -18.57 -12.35 -11.35
CA ASP A 20 -17.15 -12.21 -11.70
C ASP A 20 -16.45 -11.17 -10.82
N LEU A 21 -17.12 -10.08 -10.45
CA LEU A 21 -16.59 -9.11 -9.47
C LEU A 21 -16.42 -9.73 -8.08
N ARG A 22 -17.39 -10.56 -7.66
CA ARG A 22 -17.35 -11.19 -6.34
C ARG A 22 -16.26 -12.25 -6.23
N SER A 23 -16.05 -13.05 -7.29
CA SER A 23 -14.93 -14.01 -7.33
C SER A 23 -13.59 -13.28 -7.36
N ASN A 24 -13.46 -12.21 -8.15
CA ASN A 24 -12.24 -11.40 -8.19
C ASN A 24 -11.93 -10.75 -6.83
N LEU A 25 -12.94 -10.24 -6.13
CA LEU A 25 -12.77 -9.72 -4.77
C LEU A 25 -12.26 -10.81 -3.82
N GLY A 26 -12.89 -11.99 -3.83
CA GLY A 26 -12.46 -13.11 -2.97
C GLY A 26 -11.03 -13.57 -3.27
N ASN A 27 -10.62 -13.54 -4.55
CA ASN A 27 -9.25 -13.84 -4.96
C ASN A 27 -8.26 -12.80 -4.40
N LEU A 28 -8.57 -11.50 -4.54
CA LEU A 28 -7.74 -10.41 -4.02
C LEU A 28 -7.63 -10.45 -2.49
N GLU A 29 -8.73 -10.74 -1.79
CA GLU A 29 -8.73 -10.91 -0.33
C GLU A 29 -7.84 -12.10 0.09
N SER A 30 -7.89 -13.20 -0.65
CA SER A 30 -7.06 -14.39 -0.40
C SER A 30 -5.58 -14.12 -0.65
N GLU A 31 -5.25 -13.41 -1.73
CA GLU A 31 -3.88 -13.01 -2.05
C GLU A 31 -3.33 -12.03 -1.01
N LEU A 32 -4.13 -11.06 -0.57
CA LEU A 32 -3.77 -10.13 0.49
C LEU A 32 -3.53 -10.87 1.81
N LEU A 33 -4.42 -11.81 2.18
CA LEU A 33 -4.24 -12.64 3.37
C LEU A 33 -2.97 -13.49 3.29
N PHE A 34 -2.67 -14.06 2.13
CA PHE A 34 -1.44 -14.80 1.87
C PHE A 34 -0.20 -13.91 2.07
N LEU A 35 -0.18 -12.72 1.45
CA LEU A 35 0.93 -11.76 1.60
C LEU A 35 1.11 -11.29 3.05
N ASN A 36 0.01 -11.04 3.76
CA ASN A 36 0.04 -10.68 5.17
C ASN A 36 0.63 -11.79 6.02
N THR A 37 0.29 -13.05 5.73
CA THR A 37 0.81 -14.22 6.44
C THR A 37 2.28 -14.43 6.13
N LEU A 38 2.67 -14.31 4.86
CA LEU A 38 4.03 -14.51 4.38
C LEU A 38 5.00 -13.47 4.95
N THR A 39 4.61 -12.20 4.94
CA THR A 39 5.47 -11.09 5.36
C THR A 39 5.24 -10.65 6.80
N GLY A 40 4.18 -11.14 7.44
CA GLY A 40 3.72 -10.65 8.73
C GLY A 40 3.24 -9.19 8.73
N ILE A 41 3.25 -8.49 7.59
CA ILE A 41 2.87 -7.09 7.44
C ILE A 41 1.36 -7.03 7.18
N ASN A 42 0.64 -6.24 7.97
CA ASN A 42 -0.77 -5.99 7.76
C ASN A 42 -1.03 -4.48 7.72
N ILE A 43 -1.54 -3.99 6.59
CA ILE A 43 -1.93 -2.59 6.42
C ILE A 43 -3.38 -2.44 6.89
N ARG A 44 -3.58 -1.62 7.93
CA ARG A 44 -4.89 -1.42 8.56
C ARG A 44 -5.61 -0.18 8.05
N LYS A 45 -4.84 0.87 7.76
CA LYS A 45 -5.39 2.14 7.30
C LYS A 45 -4.52 2.68 6.18
N TYR A 46 -5.18 3.22 5.18
CA TYR A 46 -4.56 3.94 4.09
C TYR A 46 -5.37 5.21 3.81
N SER A 47 -4.67 6.30 3.53
CA SER A 47 -5.27 7.54 3.07
C SER A 47 -4.36 8.21 2.06
N LYS A 48 -4.98 8.90 1.11
CA LYS A 48 -4.31 9.60 0.02
C LYS A 48 -4.91 10.99 -0.11
N LYS A 49 -4.05 12.01 -0.20
CA LYS A 49 -4.42 13.37 -0.57
C LYS A 49 -3.70 13.75 -1.86
N ILE A 50 -4.41 14.37 -2.79
CA ILE A 50 -3.90 14.77 -4.10
C ILE A 50 -3.94 16.30 -4.18
N GLU A 51 -2.86 16.89 -4.67
CA GLU A 51 -2.73 18.32 -4.90
C GLU A 51 -2.17 18.56 -6.30
N ASN A 52 -2.91 19.31 -7.12
CA ASN A 52 -2.48 19.66 -8.48
C ASN A 52 -1.58 20.89 -8.43
N LEU A 53 -0.35 20.74 -8.92
CA LEU A 53 0.62 21.83 -9.00
C LEU A 53 0.60 22.39 -10.42
N THR A 54 -0.35 23.27 -10.71
CA THR A 54 -0.44 23.96 -12.01
C THR A 54 0.25 25.32 -11.96
N SER A 55 1.25 25.52 -12.82
CA SER A 55 1.79 26.86 -13.13
C SER A 55 1.54 27.23 -14.60
N THR A 56 1.64 28.52 -14.92
CA THR A 56 1.44 29.07 -16.26
C THR A 56 2.34 28.41 -17.31
N GLU A 57 3.64 28.24 -17.00
CA GLU A 57 4.63 27.57 -17.87
C GLU A 57 4.32 26.08 -18.13
N MET A 58 3.72 25.40 -17.15
CA MET A 58 3.37 23.98 -17.25
C MET A 58 2.12 23.76 -18.11
N THR A 59 1.23 24.74 -18.14
CA THR A 59 0.01 24.72 -18.96
C THR A 59 0.37 24.91 -20.43
N GLU A 60 1.33 25.79 -20.73
CA GLU A 60 1.86 25.99 -22.09
C GLU A 60 2.54 24.73 -22.65
N ARG A 61 3.30 24.01 -21.81
CA ARG A 61 3.98 22.76 -22.21
C ARG A 61 3.10 21.51 -22.11
N ARG A 62 1.82 21.63 -21.70
CA ARG A 62 0.90 20.52 -21.38
C ARG A 62 1.49 19.51 -20.39
N ILE A 63 2.32 19.96 -19.46
CA ILE A 63 2.88 19.14 -18.40
C ILE A 63 1.92 19.21 -17.20
N LYS A 64 1.44 18.05 -16.74
CA LYS A 64 0.70 17.95 -15.48
C LYS A 64 1.65 17.51 -14.38
N LYS A 65 1.65 18.25 -13.28
CA LYS A 65 2.42 17.93 -12.08
C LYS A 65 1.47 17.74 -10.91
N VAL A 66 1.56 16.59 -10.26
CA VAL A 66 0.66 16.19 -9.18
C VAL A 66 1.48 15.77 -7.97
N LEU A 67 1.21 16.39 -6.82
CA LEU A 67 1.75 15.96 -5.55
C LEU A 67 0.74 15.06 -4.84
N GLN A 68 1.15 13.85 -4.52
CA GLN A 68 0.35 12.90 -3.78
C GLN A 68 0.97 12.69 -2.39
N ARG A 69 0.17 12.91 -1.34
CA ARG A 69 0.57 12.60 0.03
C ARG A 69 -0.15 11.34 0.48
N HIS A 70 0.64 10.34 0.84
CA HIS A 70 0.16 9.05 1.29
C HIS A 70 0.44 8.89 2.77
N LYS A 71 -0.51 8.28 3.47
CA LYS A 71 -0.34 7.87 4.86
C LYS A 71 -0.91 6.47 5.01
N LEU A 72 -0.07 5.53 5.43
CA LEU A 72 -0.45 4.17 5.75
C LEU A 72 -0.09 3.87 7.20
N SER A 73 -0.88 3.02 7.85
CA SER A 73 -0.56 2.49 9.17
C SER A 73 -0.91 1.02 9.25
N GLY A 74 -0.11 0.28 9.99
CA GLY A 74 -0.20 -1.17 10.04
C GLY A 74 0.62 -1.74 11.17
N ASN A 75 0.81 -3.05 11.11
CA ASN A 75 1.74 -3.73 11.98
C ASN A 75 2.53 -4.78 11.21
N CYS A 76 3.71 -5.12 11.73
CA CYS A 76 4.45 -6.31 11.39
C CYS A 76 4.57 -7.16 12.66
N HIS A 77 3.76 -8.21 12.75
CA HIS A 77 3.54 -8.96 14.00
C HIS A 77 3.18 -8.03 15.19
N MET A 78 4.07 -7.93 16.19
CA MET A 78 3.87 -7.11 17.40
C MET A 78 4.31 -5.65 17.22
N ILE A 79 4.95 -5.31 16.10
CA ILE A 79 5.51 -3.98 15.86
C ILE A 79 4.51 -3.16 15.07
N THR A 80 4.04 -2.05 15.62
CA THR A 80 3.15 -1.12 14.92
C THR A 80 3.96 -0.05 14.18
N PHE A 81 3.46 0.37 13.02
CA PHE A 81 4.09 1.40 12.21
C PHE A 81 3.07 2.31 11.55
N GLN A 82 3.52 3.51 11.23
CA GLN A 82 2.88 4.47 10.37
C GLN A 82 3.93 5.01 9.40
N VAL A 83 3.59 5.06 8.12
CA VAL A 83 4.47 5.59 7.09
C VAL A 83 3.72 6.70 6.35
N GLU A 84 4.38 7.84 6.24
CA GLU A 84 3.91 9.00 5.52
C GLU A 84 4.91 9.31 4.40
N PHE A 85 4.45 9.43 3.17
CA PHE A 85 5.34 9.70 2.04
C PHE A 85 4.67 10.56 0.99
N GLN A 86 5.50 11.28 0.23
CA GLN A 86 5.05 12.16 -0.83
C GLN A 86 5.57 11.65 -2.16
N ILE A 87 4.67 11.45 -3.12
CA ILE A 87 5.01 11.13 -4.51
C ILE A 87 4.77 12.37 -5.35
N LEU A 88 5.79 12.78 -6.10
CA LEU A 88 5.67 13.79 -7.12
C LEU A 88 5.59 13.12 -8.49
N GLU A 89 4.45 13.27 -9.15
CA GLU A 89 4.20 12.73 -10.48
C GLU A 89 4.29 13.82 -11.53
N PHE A 90 4.97 13.51 -12.62
CA PHE A 90 5.03 14.32 -13.82
C PHE A 90 4.45 13.54 -14.99
N GLN A 91 3.45 14.12 -15.64
CA GLN A 91 2.84 13.58 -16.83
C GLN A 91 3.03 14.56 -17.98
N ASN A 92 3.71 14.11 -19.02
CA ASN A 92 3.75 14.76 -20.33
C ASN A 92 3.11 13.82 -21.36
N LYS A 93 2.93 14.26 -22.61
CA LYS A 93 2.30 13.45 -23.67
C LYS A 93 2.95 12.07 -23.89
N GLU A 94 4.25 11.96 -23.64
CA GLU A 94 5.05 10.76 -23.94
C GLU A 94 5.52 10.01 -22.69
N ASN A 95 5.63 10.69 -21.54
CA ASN A 95 6.29 10.15 -20.35
C ASN A 95 5.45 10.35 -19.08
N LEU A 96 5.40 9.29 -18.28
CA LEU A 96 4.95 9.30 -16.89
C LEU A 96 6.18 9.04 -16.02
N SER A 97 6.46 9.93 -15.08
CA SER A 97 7.51 9.72 -14.09
C SER A 97 6.98 10.04 -12.70
N SER A 98 7.40 9.25 -11.73
CA SER A 98 6.99 9.38 -10.33
C SER A 98 8.21 9.24 -9.44
N ILE A 99 8.38 10.13 -8.49
CA ILE A 99 9.49 10.09 -7.54
C ILE A 99 8.98 10.32 -6.11
N ILE A 100 9.50 9.57 -5.16
CA ILE A 100 9.26 9.83 -3.74
C ILE A 100 10.12 11.03 -3.33
N THR A 101 9.47 12.13 -2.96
CA THR A 101 10.16 13.37 -2.57
C THR A 101 10.40 13.46 -1.07
N ASP A 102 9.63 12.73 -0.29
CA ASP A 102 9.62 12.78 1.18
C ASP A 102 9.13 11.45 1.73
N LEU A 103 9.74 10.97 2.81
CA LEU A 103 9.41 9.72 3.50
C LEU A 103 9.66 9.91 5.00
N ASN A 104 8.62 9.68 5.78
CA ASN A 104 8.62 9.76 7.24
C ASN A 104 8.01 8.46 7.79
N ILE A 105 8.70 7.84 8.74
CA ILE A 105 8.36 6.54 9.30
C ILE A 105 8.28 6.69 10.82
N ILE A 106 7.08 6.48 11.35
CA ILE A 106 6.81 6.51 12.78
C ILE A 106 6.57 5.07 13.21
N MET A 107 7.38 4.59 14.15
CA MET A 107 7.20 3.29 14.76
C MET A 107 6.97 3.47 16.26
N GLU A 108 6.15 2.61 16.84
CA GLU A 108 6.01 2.58 18.29
C GLU A 108 7.37 2.28 18.92
N SER A 109 7.68 2.97 20.03
CA SER A 109 8.94 2.79 20.74
C SER A 109 9.00 1.37 21.29
N THR A 110 9.59 0.48 20.50
CA THR A 110 9.88 -0.87 20.95
C THR A 110 11.24 -0.88 21.65
N ALA A 111 11.51 -1.91 22.44
CA ALA A 111 12.79 -2.11 23.12
C ALA A 111 13.99 -2.34 22.17
N TYR A 112 13.81 -2.17 20.86
CA TYR A 112 14.79 -2.49 19.83
C TYR A 112 15.40 -1.22 19.23
N SER A 113 16.53 -0.80 19.79
CA SER A 113 17.32 0.33 19.27
C SER A 113 17.70 0.15 17.79
N GLU A 114 17.88 -1.09 17.34
CA GLU A 114 18.29 -1.45 15.98
C GLU A 114 17.24 -1.08 14.93
N LEU A 115 15.97 -0.93 15.31
CA LEU A 115 14.93 -0.44 14.39
C LEU A 115 15.22 0.99 13.94
N SER A 116 15.73 1.83 14.85
CA SER A 116 15.96 3.25 14.56
C SER A 116 16.99 3.46 13.46
N GLU A 117 18.01 2.60 13.39
CA GLU A 117 19.09 2.72 12.41
C GLU A 117 18.57 2.49 10.99
N PHE A 118 17.82 1.41 10.75
CA PHE A 118 17.31 1.16 9.41
C PHE A 118 16.16 2.08 9.02
N VAL A 119 15.36 2.54 10.00
CA VAL A 119 14.32 3.55 9.75
C VAL A 119 14.97 4.83 9.23
N SER A 120 15.96 5.35 9.95
CA SER A 120 16.69 6.56 9.54
C SER A 120 17.31 6.42 8.14
N ARG A 121 17.93 5.26 7.85
CA ARG A 121 18.48 4.98 6.52
C ARG A 121 17.43 4.89 5.42
N ALA A 122 16.25 4.35 5.73
CA ALA A 122 15.15 4.26 4.77
C ALA A 122 14.59 5.65 4.45
N GLU A 123 14.39 6.49 5.47
CA GLU A 123 13.95 7.89 5.31
C GLU A 123 14.96 8.71 4.49
N GLU A 124 16.26 8.64 4.83
CA GLU A 124 17.33 9.32 4.10
C GLU A 124 17.35 8.95 2.62
N ARG A 125 17.23 7.65 2.32
CA ARG A 125 17.22 7.12 0.95
C ARG A 125 15.87 7.25 0.25
N ARG A 126 14.82 7.61 0.99
CA ARG A 126 13.42 7.61 0.52
C ARG A 126 13.00 6.25 -0.06
N ASP A 127 13.55 5.18 0.52
CA ASP A 127 13.39 3.82 0.01
C ASP A 127 12.36 3.06 0.85
N LEU A 128 11.11 3.15 0.41
CA LEU A 128 9.98 2.48 1.05
C LEU A 128 10.13 0.94 1.01
N PHE A 129 10.74 0.41 -0.05
CA PHE A 129 10.96 -1.02 -0.18
C PHE A 129 12.00 -1.52 0.82
N MET A 130 13.10 -0.78 0.98
CA MET A 130 14.11 -1.06 2.00
C MET A 130 13.51 -1.09 3.41
N PHE A 131 12.61 -0.15 3.73
CA PHE A 131 11.93 -0.16 5.03
C PHE A 131 11.15 -1.46 5.27
N PHE A 132 10.21 -1.81 4.38
CA PHE A 132 9.38 -3.00 4.58
C PHE A 132 10.19 -4.29 4.56
N ARG A 133 11.20 -4.38 3.69
CA ARG A 133 12.11 -5.52 3.63
C ARG A 133 12.89 -5.67 4.94
N SER A 134 13.45 -4.58 5.47
CA SER A 134 14.22 -4.61 6.72
C SER A 134 13.33 -4.96 7.91
N LEU A 135 12.12 -4.42 7.97
CA LEU A 135 11.14 -4.72 9.00
C LEU A 135 10.74 -6.21 9.01
N HIS A 136 10.46 -6.78 7.83
CA HIS A 136 10.16 -8.20 7.69
C HIS A 136 11.26 -9.09 8.28
N PHE A 137 12.50 -8.91 7.81
CA PHE A 137 13.63 -9.72 8.29
C PHE A 137 13.93 -9.50 9.77
N PHE A 138 13.80 -8.26 10.27
CA PHE A 138 14.01 -7.96 11.67
C PHE A 138 13.07 -8.75 12.56
N VAL A 139 11.77 -8.77 12.22
CA VAL A 139 10.76 -9.46 13.01
C VAL A 139 10.91 -10.97 12.92
N GLU A 140 11.18 -11.51 11.73
CA GLU A 140 11.47 -12.93 11.53
C GLU A 140 12.64 -13.40 12.41
N TRP A 141 13.73 -12.62 12.44
CA TRP A 141 14.90 -12.91 13.27
C TRP A 141 14.61 -12.80 14.77
N CYS A 142 13.77 -11.85 15.18
CA CYS A 142 13.33 -11.73 16.57
C CYS A 142 12.57 -12.97 17.04
N GLU A 143 11.67 -13.50 16.22
CA GLU A 143 10.93 -14.73 16.54
C GLU A 143 11.85 -15.95 16.60
N TYR A 144 12.82 -16.07 15.68
CA TYR A 144 13.83 -17.13 15.73
C TYR A 144 14.63 -17.10 17.04
N ARG A 145 15.17 -15.93 17.42
CA ARG A 145 15.92 -15.76 18.67
C ARG A 145 15.07 -16.14 19.89
N LYS A 146 13.82 -15.68 19.97
CA LYS A 146 12.90 -16.03 21.07
C LYS A 146 12.68 -17.54 21.18
N ARG A 147 12.53 -18.25 20.06
CA ARG A 147 12.38 -19.72 20.07
C ARG A 147 13.66 -20.38 20.56
N THR A 148 14.81 -19.98 20.02
CA THR A 148 16.12 -20.50 20.41
C THR A 148 16.37 -20.35 21.91
N PHE A 149 16.11 -19.17 22.49
CA PHE A 149 16.30 -18.94 23.93
C PHE A 149 15.42 -19.83 24.82
N LYS A 150 14.25 -20.29 24.36
CA LYS A 150 13.41 -21.23 25.13
C LYS A 150 14.06 -22.59 25.33
N HIS A 151 15.03 -22.96 24.48
CA HIS A 151 15.75 -24.24 24.57
C HIS A 151 16.95 -24.20 25.53
N PHE A 152 17.38 -23.02 25.96
CA PHE A 152 18.52 -22.83 26.87
C PHE A 152 18.08 -22.59 28.33
N LYS A 153 16.88 -23.05 28.71
CA LYS A 153 16.33 -22.93 30.07
C LYS A 153 16.67 -24.13 30.93
#